data_AF-A0A359E563-F1
#
_entry.id   AF-A0A359E563-F1
#
_cell.length_a   1.000
_cell.length_b   1.000
_cell.length_c   1.000
_cell.angle_alpha   90.00
_cell.angle_beta   90.00
_cell.angle_gamma   90.00
#
_symmetry.space_group_name_H-M   'P 1'
#
loop_
_entity.id
_entity.type
_entity.pdbx_description
1 polymer ?
#
loop_
_entity_poly.entity_id
_entity_poly.type
_entity_poly.pdbx_seq_one_letter_code
_entity_poly.pdbx_strand_id
1 'polypeptide(L)' 'KDRKYFKSIYFRIPGNVLFEVATEEPGFLVDESNEELGTSLKLPDWQEVRREKIEENLLPYER' A
#
# COMPACT_ATOMS: atom_id res chain seq x y z
N LYS A 1 4.94 -8.63 8.19
CA LYS A 1 5.40 -7.36 7.58
C LYS A 1 4.31 -6.32 7.79
N ASP A 2 4.71 -5.10 8.15
CA ASP A 2 3.79 -3.96 8.27
C ASP A 2 3.61 -3.31 6.89
N ARG A 3 2.35 -3.12 6.47
CA ARG A 3 1.96 -2.57 5.18
C ARG A 3 1.16 -1.27 5.33
N LYS A 4 1.23 -0.59 6.49
CA LYS A 4 0.45 0.59 6.88
C LYS A 4 -1.04 0.30 7.07
N TYR A 5 -1.69 -0.30 6.07
CA TYR A 5 -3.13 -0.59 6.07
C TYR A 5 -3.48 -1.94 6.70
N PHE A 6 -2.51 -2.85 6.78
CA PHE A 6 -2.65 -4.18 7.38
C PHE A 6 -1.27 -4.75 7.74
N LYS A 7 -1.26 -5.85 8.48
CA LYS A 7 -0.08 -6.67 8.73
C LYS A 7 -0.21 -7.99 8.00
N SER A 8 0.86 -8.46 7.37
CA SER A 8 0.81 -9.74 6.65
C SER A 8 2.03 -10.64 6.80
N ILE A 9 1.81 -11.94 6.63
CA ILE A 9 2.86 -12.95 6.49
C ILE A 9 2.76 -13.62 5.12
N TYR A 10 3.89 -14.09 4.62
CA TYR A 10 3.98 -14.76 3.32
C TYR A 10 4.61 -16.13 3.49
N PHE A 11 4.06 -17.13 2.80
CA PHE A 11 4.65 -18.46 2.72
C PHE A 11 4.31 -19.10 1.38
N ARG A 12 5.12 -20.08 0.97
CA ARG A 12 4.90 -20.84 -0.27
C ARG A 12 4.41 -22.24 0.06
N ILE A 13 3.48 -22.72 -0.73
CA ILE A 13 3.01 -24.11 -0.67
C ILE A 13 3.69 -24.96 -1.74
N PRO A 14 3.59 -26.31 -1.69
CA PRO A 14 3.97 -27.16 -2.80
C PRO A 14 3.32 -26.70 -4.12
N GLY A 15 4.09 -26.67 -5.21
CA GLY A 15 3.70 -26.01 -6.46
C GLY A 15 4.13 -24.54 -6.56
N ASN A 16 4.88 -24.04 -5.55
CA ASN A 16 5.52 -22.72 -5.53
C ASN A 16 4.56 -21.52 -5.54
N VAL A 17 3.27 -21.75 -5.25
CA VAL A 17 2.26 -20.69 -5.09
C VAL A 17 2.55 -19.90 -3.82
N LEU A 18 2.59 -18.58 -3.93
CA LEU A 18 2.80 -17.66 -2.81
C LEU A 18 1.46 -17.29 -2.18
N PHE A 19 1.29 -17.62 -0.92
CA PHE A 19 0.15 -17.20 -0.11
C PHE A 19 0.53 -16.01 0.76
N GLU A 20 -0.47 -15.15 0.98
CA GLU A 20 -0.44 -14.06 1.93
C GLU A 20 -1.60 -14.24 2.92
N VAL A 21 -1.31 -14.06 4.21
CA VAL A 21 -2.34 -13.92 5.25
C VAL A 21 -2.20 -12.53 5.83
N ALA A 22 -3.26 -11.72 5.72
CA ALA A 22 -3.31 -10.33 6.11
C ALA A 22 -4.38 -10.09 7.18
N THR A 23 -4.13 -9.14 8.10
CA THR A 23 -5.13 -8.67 9.06
C THR A 23 -6.18 -7.79 8.39
N GLU A 24 -7.42 -7.78 8.91
CA GLU A 24 -8.49 -6.91 8.40
C GLU A 24 -8.27 -5.44 8.76
N GLU A 25 -7.82 -5.18 9.99
CA GLU A 25 -7.52 -3.84 10.51
C GLU A 25 -6.04 -3.45 10.29
N PRO A 26 -5.70 -2.15 10.24
CA PRO A 26 -6.58 -0.97 10.44
C PRO A 26 -7.46 -0.58 9.23
N GLY A 27 -7.13 -1.02 8.02
CA GLY A 27 -7.83 -0.61 6.80
C GLY A 27 -7.35 0.73 6.22
N PHE A 28 -7.98 1.16 5.13
CA PHE A 28 -7.54 2.33 4.36
C PHE A 28 -7.99 3.67 4.92
N LEU A 29 -9.00 3.68 5.79
CA LEU A 29 -9.51 4.92 6.41
C LEU A 29 -8.58 5.49 7.50
N VAL A 30 -7.39 4.89 7.67
CA VAL A 30 -6.40 5.34 8.65
C VAL A 30 -5.74 6.66 8.25
N ASP A 31 -5.63 6.94 6.95
CA ASP A 31 -4.98 8.14 6.40
C ASP A 31 -5.77 8.82 5.26
N GLU A 32 -6.97 8.31 4.94
CA GLU A 32 -7.90 8.88 3.97
C GLU A 32 -9.33 8.89 4.52
N SER A 33 -10.10 9.92 4.17
CA SER A 33 -11.55 9.91 4.35
C SER A 33 -12.20 8.98 3.32
N ASN A 34 -13.44 8.57 3.57
CA ASN A 34 -14.15 7.71 2.62
C ASN A 34 -14.45 8.45 1.30
N GLU A 35 -14.63 9.77 1.36
CA GLU A 35 -14.90 10.64 0.23
C GLU A 35 -13.68 10.86 -0.66
N GLU A 36 -12.48 10.86 -0.08
CA GLU A 36 -11.22 11.16 -0.78
C GLU A 36 -10.38 9.91 -1.07
N LEU A 37 -10.89 8.73 -0.77
CA LEU A 37 -10.16 7.47 -0.86
C LEU A 37 -9.57 7.24 -2.27
N GLY A 38 -8.25 7.04 -2.35
CA GLY A 38 -7.55 6.77 -3.60
C GLY A 38 -7.52 7.94 -4.58
N THR A 39 -7.78 9.17 -4.12
CA THR A 39 -7.67 10.39 -4.94
C THR A 39 -6.27 10.99 -4.92
N SER A 40 -5.43 10.62 -3.96
CA SER A 40 -4.09 11.15 -3.78
C SER A 40 -3.04 10.03 -3.68
N LEU A 41 -1.80 10.30 -4.10
CA LEU A 41 -0.70 9.36 -3.92
C LEU A 41 -0.27 9.31 -2.45
N LYS A 42 -0.64 8.21 -1.77
CA LYS A 42 -0.15 7.90 -0.42
C LYS A 42 1.16 7.14 -0.46
N LEU A 43 2.11 7.58 0.36
CA LEU A 43 3.36 6.88 0.60
C LEU A 43 3.40 6.41 2.06
N PRO A 44 4.12 5.32 2.35
CA PRO A 44 4.44 5.01 3.73
C PRO A 44 5.43 6.05 4.26
N ASP A 45 5.35 6.38 5.54
CA ASP A 45 6.00 7.56 6.13
C ASP A 45 7.53 7.61 5.88
N TRP A 46 8.17 6.45 5.83
CA TRP A 46 9.61 6.29 5.55
C TRP A 46 10.01 6.57 4.09
N GLN A 47 9.06 6.69 3.17
CA GLN A 47 9.28 7.07 1.76
C GLN A 47 8.85 8.50 1.45
N GLU A 48 8.19 9.21 2.36
CA GLU A 48 7.77 10.60 2.14
C GLU A 48 8.96 11.52 1.82
N VAL A 49 10.13 11.26 2.42
CA VAL A 49 11.40 11.98 2.12
C VAL A 49 11.79 11.89 0.63
N ARG A 50 11.25 10.93 -0.11
CA ARG A 50 11.55 10.68 -1.52
C ARG A 50 10.36 10.96 -2.44
N ARG A 51 9.31 11.65 -1.95
CA ARG A 51 8.07 11.89 -2.69
C ARG A 51 8.29 12.45 -4.09
N GLU A 52 8.99 13.58 -4.21
CA GLU A 52 9.24 14.23 -5.50
C GLU A 52 9.87 13.27 -6.50
N LYS A 53 10.93 12.56 -6.08
CA LYS A 53 11.59 11.57 -6.92
C LYS A 53 10.68 10.40 -7.31
N ILE A 54 9.77 9.97 -6.43
CA ILE A 54 8.80 8.92 -6.75
C ILE A 54 7.81 9.43 -7.79
N GLU A 55 7.22 10.59 -7.55
CA GLU A 55 6.23 11.22 -8.44
C GLU A 55 6.80 11.47 -9.85
N GLU A 56 8.04 11.93 -9.97
CA GLU A 56 8.73 12.12 -11.26
C GLU A 56 8.89 10.84 -12.09
N ASN A 57 8.88 9.66 -11.46
CA ASN A 57 9.07 8.38 -12.12
C ASN A 57 7.76 7.63 -12.38
N LEU A 58 6.61 8.21 -11.99
CA LEU A 58 5.30 7.64 -12.26
C LEU A 58 4.74 8.22 -13.55
N LEU A 59 4.23 7.35 -14.41
CA LEU A 59 3.43 7.80 -15.54
C LEU A 59 2.09 8.34 -15.02
N PRO A 60 1.62 9.49 -15.52
CA PRO A 60 0.29 9.97 -15.17
C PRO A 60 -0.76 8.94 -15.59
N TYR A 61 -1.76 8.76 -14.73
CA TYR A 61 -2.90 7.88 -15.00
C TYR A 61 -4.16 8.73 -15.09
N GLU A 62 -4.84 8.65 -16.22
CA GLU A 62 -6.19 9.19 -16.39
C GLU A 62 -7.21 8.05 -16.23
N ARG A 63 -8.32 8.35 -15.55
CA ARG A 63 -9.33 7.38 -15.18
C ARG A 63 -10.31 7.09 -16.31
#